data_AF-A0A6A5GIU2-F1
#
_entry.id   AF-A0A6A5GIU2-F1
#
_cell.length_a   1.000
_cell.length_b   1.000
_cell.length_c   1.000
_cell.angle_alpha   90.00
_cell.angle_beta   90.00
_cell.angle_gamma   90.00
#
_symmetry.space_group_name_H-M   'P 1'
#
loop_
_entity.id
_entity.type
_entity.pdbx_description
1 polymer ?
#
loop_
_entity_poly.entity_id
_entity_poly.type
_entity_poly.pdbx_seq_one_letter_code
_entity_poly.pdbx_strand_id
1 'polypeptide(L)'
;MTVKSDHLYICVEFEMWIQIGLEYYFYTESAPQLVNAMFQKRAFTHKNSGLSASQWVERVLDVTNCESIDQLDLKGSPQVDVCDTFGKLQNIYKLSIFKDCTTSFAKKALEIILPVTREITFFRIQFETREEFQTFLKSNLNYLTINACYFSMFTFDDLLVTNILKLKLREVKLSSTDFSQFLTKWFHSKDNSRLEHLTLCTLGGINETCLPEVLNAVPFPVNEDRMFCYSKQLDTSTNTFRGGYDIRRADGKKATIKFVSLFGRTYIDFYVWP
;
A
#
# COMPACT_ATOMS: atom_id res chain seq x y z
N MET A 1 -2.10 -1.88 15.16
CA MET A 1 -3.38 -1.27 15.58
C MET A 1 -4.46 -1.57 14.54
N THR A 2 -5.70 -1.87 14.96
CA THR A 2 -6.85 -2.09 14.09
C THR A 2 -8.06 -1.36 14.62
N VAL A 3 -8.75 -0.58 13.79
CA VAL A 3 -10.04 0.03 14.11
C VAL A 3 -11.14 -0.85 13.52
N LYS A 4 -12.12 -1.26 14.32
CA LYS A 4 -13.31 -2.00 13.89
C LYS A 4 -14.57 -1.20 14.17
N SER A 5 -15.71 -1.69 13.70
CA SER A 5 -17.00 -1.00 13.82
C SER A 5 -17.41 -0.68 15.25
N ASP A 6 -17.04 -1.52 16.21
CA ASP A 6 -17.51 -1.49 17.59
C ASP A 6 -16.40 -1.19 18.61
N HIS A 7 -15.14 -1.30 18.22
CA HIS A 7 -14.00 -1.08 19.11
C HIS A 7 -12.70 -0.70 18.38
N LEU A 8 -11.80 -0.04 19.12
CA LEU A 8 -10.38 0.04 18.76
C LEU A 8 -9.66 -1.20 19.30
N TYR A 9 -8.84 -1.82 18.48
CA TYR A 9 -8.00 -2.97 18.82
C TYR A 9 -6.53 -2.56 18.70
N ILE A 10 -5.75 -2.72 19.77
CA ILE A 10 -4.29 -2.52 19.73
C ILE A 10 -3.66 -3.87 20.05
N CYS A 11 -2.89 -4.40 19.10
CA CYS A 11 -1.97 -5.49 19.35
C CYS A 11 -0.58 -4.88 19.53
N VAL A 12 0.11 -5.24 20.62
CA VAL A 12 1.54 -5.01 20.79
C VAL A 12 2.21 -6.37 20.72
N GLU A 13 3.04 -6.57 19.71
CA GLU A 13 3.80 -7.80 19.51
C GLU A 13 5.26 -7.54 19.84
N PHE A 14 5.84 -8.40 20.67
CA PHE A 14 7.26 -8.37 20.97
C PHE A 14 7.95 -9.47 20.16
N GLU A 15 9.00 -9.13 19.40
CA GLU A 15 9.90 -10.12 18.81
C GLU A 15 10.72 -10.78 19.92
N MET A 16 10.12 -11.80 20.54
CA MET A 16 10.84 -12.83 21.24
C MET A 16 10.72 -14.12 20.42
N TRP A 17 11.55 -15.13 20.71
CA TRP A 17 11.59 -16.42 20.01
C TRP A 17 10.22 -17.16 19.98
N ILE A 18 9.23 -16.63 20.71
CA ILE A 18 7.80 -16.89 20.61
C ILE A 18 7.12 -15.52 20.44
N GLN A 19 6.26 -15.37 19.43
CA GLN A 19 5.46 -14.15 19.21
C GLN A 19 4.48 -14.00 20.38
N ILE A 20 4.80 -13.14 21.34
CA ILE A 20 3.91 -12.80 22.46
C ILE A 20 3.21 -11.49 22.11
N GLY A 21 1.90 -11.57 21.91
CA GLY A 21 1.04 -10.42 21.62
C GLY A 21 0.15 -10.07 22.82
N LEU A 22 0.05 -8.78 23.14
CA LEU A 22 -0.97 -8.25 24.05
C LEU A 22 -2.09 -7.63 23.24
N GLU A 23 -3.30 -8.14 23.41
CA GLU A 23 -4.50 -7.70 22.70
C GLU A 23 -5.36 -6.80 23.59
N TYR A 24 -5.39 -5.51 23.26
CA TYR A 24 -6.18 -4.50 23.95
C TYR A 24 -7.42 -4.14 23.12
N TYR A 25 -8.60 -4.27 23.72
CA TYR A 25 -9.86 -3.93 23.07
C TYR A 25 -10.52 -2.74 23.79
N PHE A 26 -10.86 -1.69 23.05
CA PHE A 26 -11.49 -0.49 23.60
C PHE A 26 -12.93 -0.38 23.11
N TYR A 27 -13.87 -0.76 23.97
CA TYR A 27 -15.32 -0.79 23.66
C TYR A 27 -16.04 0.44 24.22
N THR A 28 -17.19 0.79 23.61
CA THR A 28 -18.14 1.78 24.13
C THR A 28 -18.98 1.23 25.30
N GLU A 29 -19.25 -0.08 25.32
CA GLU A 29 -20.03 -0.78 26.34
C GLU A 29 -19.24 -1.95 26.97
N SER A 30 -19.67 -2.43 28.12
CA SER A 30 -18.99 -3.48 28.89
C SER A 30 -18.93 -4.81 28.12
N ALA A 31 -17.74 -5.21 27.67
CA ALA A 31 -17.47 -6.52 27.07
C ALA A 31 -16.86 -7.50 28.10
N PRO A 32 -17.21 -8.80 28.07
CA PRO A 32 -16.62 -9.79 28.97
C PRO A 32 -15.13 -10.01 28.66
N GLN A 33 -14.32 -10.14 29.73
CA GLN A 33 -12.91 -10.49 29.63
C GLN A 33 -12.77 -11.95 29.14
N LEU A 34 -12.08 -12.17 28.02
CA LEU A 34 -11.82 -13.51 27.47
C LEU A 34 -10.35 -13.85 27.69
N VAL A 35 -10.04 -14.65 28.70
CA VAL A 35 -8.67 -15.08 28.98
C VAL A 35 -8.36 -16.34 28.18
N ASN A 36 -7.41 -16.27 27.24
CA ASN A 36 -6.80 -17.45 26.62
C ASN A 36 -5.30 -17.50 26.99
N ALA A 37 -4.77 -18.68 27.29
CA ALA A 37 -3.45 -18.84 27.91
C ALA A 37 -2.26 -18.36 27.04
N MET A 38 -2.46 -18.22 25.72
CA MET A 38 -1.42 -17.73 24.79
C MET A 38 -1.54 -16.22 24.46
N PHE A 39 -2.68 -15.59 24.74
CA PHE A 39 -2.93 -14.17 24.45
C PHE A 39 -3.76 -13.57 25.59
N GLN A 40 -3.18 -12.65 26.38
CA GLN A 40 -3.96 -11.90 27.36
C GLN A 40 -4.85 -10.88 26.62
N LYS A 41 -6.14 -11.20 26.48
CA LYS A 41 -7.13 -10.25 25.96
C LYS A 41 -7.69 -9.43 27.11
N ARG A 42 -7.51 -8.11 27.06
CA ARG A 42 -8.06 -7.20 28.05
C ARG A 42 -8.96 -6.17 27.39
N ALA A 43 -10.20 -6.10 27.86
CA ALA A 43 -11.17 -5.11 27.43
C ALA A 43 -11.08 -3.88 28.36
N PHE A 44 -10.93 -2.70 27.77
CA PHE A 44 -10.91 -1.41 28.43
C PHE A 44 -12.11 -0.58 27.93
N THR A 45 -12.72 0.16 28.85
CA THR A 45 -13.70 1.19 28.51
C THR A 45 -13.28 2.46 29.24
N HIS A 46 -13.74 3.63 28.77
CA HIS A 46 -13.51 4.88 29.49
C HIS A 46 -14.05 4.78 30.94
N LYS A 47 -15.21 4.14 31.12
CA LYS A 47 -15.81 3.92 32.45
C LYS A 47 -14.94 3.05 33.37
N ASN A 48 -14.21 2.08 32.82
CA ASN A 48 -13.42 1.15 33.61
C ASN A 48 -11.98 1.63 33.87
N SER A 49 -11.44 2.51 33.01
CA SER A 49 -10.03 2.94 33.08
C SER A 49 -9.82 4.42 33.37
N GLY A 50 -10.85 5.26 33.19
CA GLY A 50 -10.73 6.72 33.29
C GLY A 50 -9.94 7.37 32.15
N LEU A 51 -9.53 6.61 31.14
CA LEU A 51 -8.75 7.08 29.99
C LEU A 51 -9.53 6.92 28.69
N SER A 52 -9.38 7.88 27.79
CA SER A 52 -9.89 7.79 26.41
C SER A 52 -9.02 6.85 25.56
N ALA A 53 -9.52 6.45 24.39
CA ALA A 53 -8.75 5.65 23.44
C ALA A 53 -7.44 6.34 23.03
N SER A 54 -7.45 7.67 22.91
CA SER A 54 -6.28 8.45 22.51
C SER A 54 -5.21 8.50 23.61
N GLN A 55 -5.62 8.65 24.87
CA GLN A 55 -4.72 8.60 26.03
C GLN A 55 -4.11 7.20 26.22
N TRP A 56 -4.86 6.15 25.90
CA TRP A 56 -4.33 4.79 25.92
C TRP A 56 -3.29 4.54 24.83
N VAL A 57 -3.53 5.00 23.60
CA VAL A 57 -2.53 4.91 22.53
C VAL A 57 -1.26 5.63 22.91
N GLU A 58 -1.36 6.85 23.44
CA GLU A 58 -0.19 7.59 23.96
C GLU A 58 0.55 6.78 25.03
N ARG A 59 -0.18 6.23 26.00
CA ARG A 59 0.44 5.46 27.08
C ARG A 59 1.12 4.19 26.58
N VAL A 60 0.53 3.51 25.60
CA VAL A 60 1.16 2.33 24.99
C VAL A 60 2.44 2.72 24.28
N LEU A 61 2.40 3.74 23.41
CA LEU A 61 3.59 4.21 22.69
C LEU A 61 4.72 4.66 23.63
N ASP A 62 4.36 5.36 24.71
CA ASP A 62 5.26 5.80 25.77
C ASP A 62 5.90 4.63 26.53
N VAL A 63 5.10 3.64 26.97
CA VAL A 63 5.61 2.47 27.70
C VAL A 63 6.45 1.55 26.82
N THR A 64 6.09 1.38 25.54
CA THR A 64 6.84 0.51 24.62
C THR A 64 8.03 1.20 23.98
N ASN A 65 8.17 2.52 24.17
CA ASN A 65 9.17 3.35 23.50
C ASN A 65 9.11 3.18 21.96
N CYS A 66 7.89 3.04 21.42
CA CYS A 66 7.66 2.86 19.98
C CYS A 66 7.54 4.23 19.29
N GLU A 67 8.51 4.58 18.44
CA GLU A 67 8.49 5.82 17.66
C GLU A 67 7.53 5.78 16.46
N SER A 68 7.11 4.59 16.04
CA SER A 68 6.20 4.38 14.91
C SER A 68 5.23 3.25 15.14
N ILE A 69 4.03 3.38 14.58
CA ILE A 69 3.10 2.26 14.42
C ILE A 69 3.49 1.50 13.16
N ASP A 70 3.86 0.23 13.32
CA ASP A 70 4.19 -0.64 12.19
C ASP A 70 2.99 -0.83 11.25
N GLN A 71 1.84 -1.24 11.78
CA GLN A 71 0.62 -1.46 10.99
C GLN A 71 -0.62 -0.85 11.63
N LEU A 72 -1.38 -0.08 10.84
CA LEU A 72 -2.72 0.40 11.14
C LEU A 72 -3.74 -0.18 10.15
N ASP A 73 -4.73 -0.89 10.66
CA ASP A 73 -5.84 -1.45 9.88
C ASP A 73 -7.13 -0.66 10.13
N LEU A 74 -7.81 -0.20 9.09
CA LEU A 74 -9.15 0.39 9.18
C LEU A 74 -10.20 -0.59 8.64
N LYS A 75 -11.15 -0.98 9.49
CA LYS A 75 -12.24 -1.93 9.22
C LYS A 75 -13.56 -1.36 9.72
N GLY A 76 -14.66 -1.67 9.02
CA GLY A 76 -16.00 -1.23 9.38
C GLY A 76 -16.20 0.30 9.43
N SER A 77 -17.19 0.73 10.21
CA SER A 77 -17.40 2.14 10.55
C SER A 77 -17.34 2.26 12.07
N PRO A 78 -16.30 2.88 12.65
CA PRO A 78 -16.18 2.92 14.10
C PRO A 78 -17.33 3.73 14.71
N GLN A 79 -17.92 3.19 15.76
CA GLN A 79 -18.86 3.91 16.62
C GLN A 79 -18.14 4.83 17.63
N VAL A 80 -16.82 4.65 17.80
CA VAL A 80 -15.96 5.49 18.62
C VAL A 80 -15.28 6.54 17.76
N ASP A 81 -15.24 7.80 18.21
CA ASP A 81 -14.40 8.80 17.54
C ASP A 81 -12.91 8.50 17.80
N VAL A 82 -12.22 8.11 16.72
CA VAL A 82 -10.79 7.79 16.74
C VAL A 82 -9.94 8.89 16.09
N CYS A 83 -10.53 10.00 15.66
CA CYS A 83 -9.82 11.07 14.95
C CYS A 83 -8.77 11.74 15.85
N ASP A 84 -9.12 12.01 17.11
CA ASP A 84 -8.18 12.53 18.12
C ASP A 84 -7.00 11.57 18.36
N THR A 85 -7.26 10.27 18.22
CA THR A 85 -6.22 9.24 18.35
C THR A 85 -5.28 9.29 17.15
N PHE A 86 -5.82 9.40 15.94
CA PHE A 86 -5.04 9.53 14.72
C PHE A 86 -4.19 10.78 14.69
N GLY A 87 -4.70 11.91 15.19
CA GLY A 87 -3.96 13.17 15.24
C GLY A 87 -2.72 13.15 16.14
N LYS A 88 -2.59 12.14 17.02
CA LYS A 88 -1.44 11.95 17.91
C LYS A 88 -0.36 11.04 17.34
N LEU A 89 -0.66 10.35 16.23
CA LEU A 89 0.28 9.42 15.61
C LEU A 89 1.34 10.20 14.84
N GLN A 90 2.61 9.95 15.14
CA GLN A 90 3.72 10.66 14.52
C GLN A 90 4.28 9.95 13.29
N ASN A 91 4.21 8.62 13.26
CA ASN A 91 4.72 7.82 12.16
C ASN A 91 3.94 6.51 12.05
N ILE A 92 3.45 6.23 10.85
CA ILE A 92 2.72 5.01 10.51
C ILE A 92 3.44 4.40 9.32
N TYR A 93 4.01 3.22 9.54
CA TYR A 93 4.73 2.57 8.48
C TYR A 93 3.78 2.05 7.41
N LYS A 94 2.75 1.29 7.82
CA LYS A 94 1.77 0.67 6.93
C LYS A 94 0.33 0.94 7.35
N LEU A 95 -0.48 1.36 6.40
CA LEU A 95 -1.92 1.52 6.55
C LEU A 95 -2.66 0.56 5.62
N SER A 96 -3.63 -0.18 6.16
CA SER A 96 -4.50 -1.07 5.39
C SER A 96 -5.96 -0.67 5.57
N ILE A 97 -6.65 -0.40 4.46
CA ILE A 97 -8.07 -0.01 4.47
C ILE A 97 -8.89 -1.15 3.85
N PHE A 98 -9.67 -1.82 4.68
CA PHE A 98 -10.39 -3.04 4.32
C PHE A 98 -11.73 -2.75 3.60
N LYS A 99 -12.31 -3.80 3.00
CA LYS A 99 -13.51 -3.70 2.15
C LYS A 99 -14.75 -3.20 2.88
N ASP A 100 -14.85 -3.55 4.16
CA ASP A 100 -15.93 -3.20 5.07
C ASP A 100 -15.77 -1.79 5.66
N CYS A 101 -14.62 -1.13 5.44
CA CYS A 101 -14.40 0.25 5.84
C CYS A 101 -15.32 1.19 5.05
N THR A 102 -16.02 2.09 5.75
CA THR A 102 -16.87 3.10 5.08
C THR A 102 -16.01 4.17 4.41
N THR A 103 -16.43 4.64 3.22
CA THR A 103 -15.69 5.65 2.44
C THR A 103 -15.53 6.96 3.20
N SER A 104 -16.57 7.41 3.91
CA SER A 104 -16.53 8.63 4.72
C SER A 104 -15.50 8.54 5.85
N PHE A 105 -15.45 7.41 6.55
CA PHE A 105 -14.45 7.18 7.59
C PHE A 105 -13.04 7.08 7.01
N ALA A 106 -12.85 6.33 5.91
CA ALA A 106 -11.56 6.18 5.25
C ALA A 106 -11.01 7.54 4.78
N LYS A 107 -11.85 8.38 4.15
CA LYS A 107 -11.47 9.73 3.70
C LYS A 107 -11.03 10.59 4.88
N LYS A 108 -11.84 10.68 5.94
CA LYS A 108 -11.50 11.45 7.16
C LYS A 108 -10.22 10.95 7.83
N ALA A 109 -10.02 9.63 7.88
CA ALA A 109 -8.80 9.05 8.44
C ALA A 109 -7.57 9.42 7.60
N LEU A 110 -7.66 9.27 6.27
CA LEU A 110 -6.58 9.62 5.34
C LEU A 110 -6.19 11.10 5.44
N GLU A 111 -7.13 12.02 5.58
CA GLU A 111 -6.83 13.45 5.78
C GLU A 111 -5.90 13.70 6.98
N ILE A 112 -6.06 12.91 8.05
CA ILE A 112 -5.28 13.07 9.28
C ILE A 112 -3.94 12.33 9.18
N ILE A 113 -3.95 11.07 8.70
CA ILE A 113 -2.79 10.18 8.82
C ILE A 113 -1.90 10.13 7.57
N LEU A 114 -2.36 10.60 6.41
CA LEU A 114 -1.57 10.58 5.17
C LEU A 114 -0.19 11.25 5.32
N PRO A 115 -0.02 12.40 6.01
CA PRO A 115 1.29 13.04 6.18
C PRO A 115 2.32 12.18 6.93
N VAL A 116 1.84 11.31 7.81
CA VAL A 116 2.68 10.44 8.67
C VAL A 116 2.72 8.99 8.17
N THR A 117 2.07 8.69 7.04
CA THR A 117 1.99 7.33 6.49
C THR A 117 2.93 7.15 5.29
N ARG A 118 3.63 6.00 5.22
CA ARG A 118 4.55 5.70 4.11
C ARG A 118 4.02 4.69 3.11
N GLU A 119 3.33 3.68 3.59
CA GLU A 119 2.76 2.61 2.78
C GLU A 119 1.26 2.46 2.99
N ILE A 120 0.51 2.34 1.90
CA ILE A 120 -0.95 2.22 1.94
C ILE A 120 -1.42 1.04 1.10
N THR A 121 -2.31 0.22 1.65
CA THR A 121 -3.02 -0.84 0.95
C THR A 121 -4.53 -0.60 1.00
N PHE A 122 -5.16 -0.44 -0.17
CA PHE A 122 -6.60 -0.39 -0.33
C PHE A 122 -7.13 -1.77 -0.74
N PHE A 123 -8.07 -2.33 0.02
CA PHE A 123 -8.83 -3.52 -0.40
C PHE A 123 -10.15 -3.18 -1.11
N ARG A 124 -10.50 -1.89 -1.14
CA ARG A 124 -11.62 -1.30 -1.88
C ARG A 124 -11.26 0.13 -2.27
N ILE A 125 -11.75 0.58 -3.43
CA ILE A 125 -11.59 1.95 -3.92
C ILE A 125 -12.24 2.93 -2.94
N GLN A 126 -11.49 3.94 -2.49
CA GLN A 126 -11.95 4.98 -1.56
C GLN A 126 -12.24 6.32 -2.23
N PHE A 127 -12.00 6.39 -3.54
CA PHE A 127 -12.16 7.59 -4.36
C PHE A 127 -13.47 7.49 -5.15
N GLU A 128 -14.17 8.61 -5.28
CA GLU A 128 -15.42 8.70 -6.04
C GLU A 128 -15.17 9.23 -7.44
N THR A 129 -14.10 10.00 -7.65
CA THR A 129 -13.74 10.58 -8.94
C THR A 129 -12.28 10.31 -9.31
N ARG A 130 -11.98 10.43 -10.61
CA ARG A 130 -10.60 10.32 -11.12
C ARG A 130 -9.73 11.46 -10.60
N GLU A 131 -10.28 12.66 -10.43
CA GLU A 131 -9.57 13.84 -9.93
C GLU A 131 -9.11 13.64 -8.47
N GLU A 132 -9.96 13.02 -7.64
CA GLU A 132 -9.58 12.63 -6.28
C GLU A 132 -8.39 11.64 -6.31
N PHE A 133 -8.47 10.63 -7.17
CA PHE A 133 -7.39 9.63 -7.31
C PHE A 133 -6.09 10.24 -7.86
N GLN A 134 -6.17 11.11 -8.87
CA GLN A 134 -5.01 11.82 -9.43
C GLN A 134 -4.33 12.70 -8.38
N THR A 135 -5.10 13.38 -7.55
CA THR A 135 -4.57 14.18 -6.44
C THR A 135 -3.84 13.28 -5.45
N PHE A 136 -4.43 12.12 -5.13
CA PHE A 136 -3.80 11.12 -4.27
C PHE A 136 -2.51 10.53 -4.87
N LEU A 137 -2.45 10.29 -6.18
CA LEU A 137 -1.24 9.81 -6.87
C LEU A 137 -0.06 10.80 -6.80
N LYS A 138 -0.31 12.08 -6.46
CA LYS A 138 0.73 13.10 -6.25
C LYS A 138 1.22 13.17 -4.80
N SER A 139 0.61 12.39 -3.90
CA SER A 139 1.05 12.29 -2.51
C SER A 139 2.48 11.73 -2.40
N ASN A 140 3.14 12.04 -1.29
CA ASN A 140 4.54 11.68 -1.05
C ASN A 140 4.71 10.23 -0.55
N LEU A 141 3.87 9.29 -1.00
CA LEU A 141 3.87 7.90 -0.55
C LEU A 141 5.01 7.08 -1.16
N ASN A 142 5.58 6.19 -0.35
CA ASN A 142 6.61 5.27 -0.82
C ASN A 142 5.98 4.07 -1.53
N TYR A 143 4.88 3.54 -1.01
CA TYR A 143 4.21 2.39 -1.61
C TYR A 143 2.69 2.52 -1.54
N LEU A 144 2.03 2.32 -2.68
CA LEU A 144 0.59 2.16 -2.78
C LEU A 144 0.23 0.81 -3.41
N THR A 145 -0.64 0.06 -2.74
CA THR A 145 -1.28 -1.14 -3.29
C THR A 145 -2.79 -0.96 -3.38
N ILE A 146 -3.36 -1.22 -4.55
CA ILE A 146 -4.81 -1.25 -4.77
C ILE A 146 -5.21 -2.67 -5.11
N ASN A 147 -5.82 -3.35 -4.14
CA ASN A 147 -6.41 -4.69 -4.25
C ASN A 147 -7.92 -4.59 -4.50
N ALA A 148 -8.34 -3.77 -5.47
CA ALA A 148 -9.73 -3.63 -5.88
C ALA A 148 -9.99 -4.40 -7.17
N CYS A 149 -11.10 -5.11 -7.23
CA CYS A 149 -11.51 -5.81 -8.46
C CYS A 149 -11.89 -4.80 -9.54
N TYR A 150 -11.43 -5.01 -10.77
CA TYR A 150 -11.76 -4.20 -11.95
C TYR A 150 -11.44 -2.70 -11.81
N PHE A 151 -10.28 -2.38 -11.23
CA PHE A 151 -9.87 -0.98 -11.05
C PHE A 151 -9.64 -0.29 -12.39
N SER A 152 -10.36 0.82 -12.62
CA SER A 152 -10.31 1.60 -13.87
C SER A 152 -10.35 3.12 -13.65
N MET A 153 -10.06 3.59 -12.44
CA MET A 153 -10.17 5.01 -12.06
C MET A 153 -8.91 5.83 -12.41
N PHE A 154 -8.16 5.40 -13.43
CA PHE A 154 -6.92 6.04 -13.85
C PHE A 154 -6.71 5.87 -15.36
N THR A 155 -5.94 6.77 -15.95
CA THR A 155 -5.28 6.53 -17.23
C THR A 155 -3.79 6.34 -16.99
N PHE A 156 -3.12 5.75 -17.96
CA PHE A 156 -1.67 5.61 -17.93
C PHE A 156 -0.91 6.93 -17.86
N ASP A 157 -1.50 8.02 -18.34
CA ASP A 157 -0.92 9.36 -18.19
C ASP A 157 -0.84 9.79 -16.72
N ASP A 158 -1.81 9.37 -15.90
CA ASP A 158 -1.81 9.65 -14.46
C ASP A 158 -0.60 8.98 -13.77
N LEU A 159 -0.14 7.84 -14.31
CA LEU A 159 1.03 7.12 -13.81
C LEU A 159 2.36 7.75 -14.24
N LEU A 160 2.40 8.48 -15.35
CA LEU A 160 3.61 9.17 -15.82
C LEU A 160 4.00 10.36 -14.94
N VAL A 161 3.05 10.89 -14.17
CA VAL A 161 3.22 12.06 -13.29
C VAL A 161 2.98 11.73 -11.82
N THR A 162 2.90 10.45 -11.46
CA THR A 162 2.75 10.05 -10.06
C THR A 162 4.00 10.43 -9.26
N ASN A 163 3.79 10.81 -7.99
CA ASN A 163 4.86 10.98 -7.03
C ASN A 163 5.04 9.74 -6.15
N ILE A 164 4.34 8.63 -6.44
CA ILE A 164 4.49 7.38 -5.69
C ILE A 164 5.72 6.64 -6.19
N LEU A 165 6.54 6.11 -5.26
CA LEU A 165 7.76 5.39 -5.60
C LEU A 165 7.47 3.96 -6.11
N LYS A 166 6.61 3.22 -5.41
CA LYS A 166 6.14 1.88 -5.82
C LYS A 166 4.62 1.86 -5.92
N LEU A 167 4.08 1.40 -7.04
CA LEU A 167 2.64 1.29 -7.26
C LEU A 167 2.26 -0.12 -7.68
N LYS A 168 1.31 -0.73 -6.97
CA LYS A 168 0.76 -2.05 -7.31
C LYS A 168 -0.74 -1.95 -7.52
N LEU A 169 -1.18 -2.27 -8.73
CA LEU A 169 -2.59 -2.27 -9.11
C LEU A 169 -3.02 -3.71 -9.43
N ARG A 170 -3.95 -4.26 -8.67
CA ARG A 170 -4.53 -5.58 -8.96
C ARG A 170 -5.82 -5.48 -9.78
N GLU A 171 -6.03 -6.49 -10.61
CA GLU A 171 -7.23 -6.69 -11.42
C GLU A 171 -7.62 -5.45 -12.24
N VAL A 172 -6.61 -4.83 -12.86
CA VAL A 172 -6.78 -3.69 -13.75
C VAL A 172 -7.40 -4.19 -15.05
N LYS A 173 -8.40 -3.46 -15.57
CA LYS A 173 -8.87 -3.68 -16.93
C LYS A 173 -7.88 -3.04 -17.90
N LEU A 174 -7.03 -3.87 -18.50
CA LEU A 174 -5.92 -3.43 -19.34
C LEU A 174 -5.93 -4.16 -20.69
N SER A 175 -5.84 -3.42 -21.79
CA SER A 175 -5.50 -4.00 -23.10
C SER A 175 -4.00 -3.92 -23.39
N SER A 176 -3.51 -4.81 -24.25
CA SER A 176 -2.13 -4.72 -24.76
C SER A 176 -1.85 -3.34 -25.37
N THR A 177 -2.80 -2.79 -26.13
CA THR A 177 -2.69 -1.46 -26.74
C THR A 177 -2.50 -0.35 -25.72
N ASP A 178 -3.27 -0.33 -24.64
CA ASP A 178 -3.15 0.72 -23.62
C ASP A 178 -1.76 0.66 -22.95
N PHE A 179 -1.25 -0.55 -22.70
CA PHE A 179 0.09 -0.73 -22.13
C PHE A 179 1.20 -0.34 -23.13
N SER A 180 1.08 -0.73 -24.40
CA SER A 180 2.01 -0.29 -25.47
C SER A 180 2.06 1.23 -25.60
N GLN A 181 0.90 1.89 -25.49
CA GLN A 181 0.80 3.35 -25.51
C GLN A 181 1.46 3.98 -24.29
N PHE A 182 1.24 3.43 -23.09
CA PHE A 182 1.93 3.87 -21.88
C PHE A 182 3.45 3.82 -22.04
N LEU A 183 3.99 2.68 -22.49
CA LEU A 183 5.43 2.53 -22.65
C LEU A 183 6.00 3.51 -23.69
N THR A 184 5.31 3.69 -24.81
CA THR A 184 5.69 4.68 -25.84
C THR A 184 5.71 6.09 -25.25
N LYS A 185 4.68 6.47 -24.48
CA LYS A 185 4.62 7.78 -23.83
C LYS A 185 5.72 7.95 -22.78
N TRP A 186 5.97 6.94 -21.94
CA TRP A 186 7.06 6.97 -20.96
C TRP A 186 8.42 7.15 -21.63
N PHE A 187 8.64 6.45 -22.75
CA PHE A 187 9.87 6.50 -23.54
C PHE A 187 10.12 7.87 -24.17
N HIS A 188 9.08 8.59 -24.57
CA HIS A 188 9.20 9.95 -25.12
C HIS A 188 9.02 11.06 -24.08
N SER A 189 8.55 10.74 -22.88
CA SER A 189 8.31 11.72 -21.83
C SER A 189 9.63 12.29 -21.31
N LYS A 190 9.60 13.60 -21.02
CA LYS A 190 10.65 14.32 -20.28
C LYS A 190 10.37 14.35 -18.77
N ASP A 191 9.21 13.86 -18.36
CA ASP A 191 8.80 13.85 -16.97
C ASP A 191 9.63 12.85 -16.18
N ASN A 192 9.95 13.27 -14.96
CA ASN A 192 10.71 12.50 -14.01
C ASN A 192 9.82 12.19 -12.82
N SER A 193 8.80 11.35 -13.05
CA SER A 193 8.09 10.70 -11.97
C SER A 193 9.07 9.99 -11.03
N ARG A 194 8.71 9.94 -9.75
CA ARG A 194 9.41 9.17 -8.72
C ARG A 194 9.17 7.66 -8.84
N LEU A 195 8.29 7.24 -9.74
CA LEU A 195 7.93 5.84 -9.92
C LEU A 195 9.14 5.00 -10.33
N GLU A 196 9.54 4.11 -9.43
CA GLU A 196 10.62 3.14 -9.59
C GLU A 196 10.09 1.74 -9.89
N HIS A 197 8.88 1.41 -9.44
CA HIS A 197 8.30 0.11 -9.70
C HIS A 197 6.78 0.18 -9.83
N LEU A 198 6.26 -0.19 -11.00
CA LEU A 198 4.85 -0.42 -11.26
C LEU A 198 4.58 -1.90 -11.44
N THR A 199 3.72 -2.47 -10.59
CA THR A 199 3.16 -3.82 -10.77
C THR A 199 1.71 -3.71 -11.20
N LEU A 200 1.39 -4.28 -12.37
CA LEU A 200 0.02 -4.42 -12.86
C LEU A 200 -0.36 -5.89 -12.85
N CYS A 201 -1.57 -6.21 -12.41
CA CYS A 201 -2.15 -7.54 -12.57
C CYS A 201 -3.46 -7.40 -13.35
N THR A 202 -3.56 -8.08 -14.48
CA THR A 202 -4.74 -8.08 -15.36
C THR A 202 -5.21 -9.52 -15.61
N LEU A 203 -6.43 -9.66 -16.14
CA LEU A 203 -6.86 -10.92 -16.76
C LEU A 203 -5.88 -11.23 -17.90
N GLY A 204 -5.45 -12.50 -18.00
CA GLY A 204 -4.34 -12.90 -18.88
C GLY A 204 -4.49 -12.46 -20.33
N GLY A 205 -3.40 -12.54 -21.09
CA GLY A 205 -3.39 -12.21 -22.52
C GLY A 205 -2.49 -11.04 -22.90
N ILE A 206 -1.83 -10.40 -21.92
CA ILE A 206 -0.72 -9.49 -22.19
C ILE A 206 0.59 -10.25 -21.99
N ASN A 207 1.51 -10.07 -22.94
CA ASN A 207 2.85 -10.63 -22.96
C ASN A 207 3.79 -9.69 -23.72
N GLU A 208 5.03 -10.10 -23.95
CA GLU A 208 6.07 -9.33 -24.62
C GLU A 208 5.72 -8.83 -26.03
N THR A 209 4.75 -9.43 -26.72
CA THR A 209 4.32 -9.00 -28.06
C THR A 209 3.69 -7.60 -28.06
N CYS A 210 3.30 -7.09 -26.89
CA CYS A 210 2.82 -5.72 -26.75
C CYS A 210 3.94 -4.68 -26.69
N LEU A 211 5.21 -5.08 -26.62
CA LEU A 211 6.32 -4.13 -26.55
C LEU A 211 6.46 -3.39 -27.90
N PRO A 212 6.30 -2.05 -27.94
CA PRO A 212 6.50 -1.28 -29.14
C PRO A 212 7.93 -1.40 -29.68
N GLU A 213 8.08 -1.54 -31.00
CA GLU A 213 9.38 -1.63 -31.68
C GLU A 213 10.27 -0.41 -31.39
N VAL A 214 9.68 0.78 -31.26
CA VAL A 214 10.41 2.04 -30.97
C VAL A 214 11.24 1.98 -29.68
N LEU A 215 10.87 1.10 -28.74
CA LEU A 215 11.60 0.94 -27.48
C LEU A 215 12.96 0.26 -27.65
N ASN A 216 13.17 -0.46 -28.77
CA ASN A 216 14.34 -1.30 -29.01
C ASN A 216 14.65 -2.20 -27.82
N ALA A 217 13.62 -2.88 -27.31
CA ALA A 217 13.71 -3.65 -26.09
C ALA A 217 14.67 -4.84 -26.21
N VAL A 218 15.62 -4.95 -25.29
CA VAL A 218 16.66 -5.99 -25.28
C VAL A 218 16.30 -7.05 -24.24
N PRO A 219 16.22 -8.34 -24.61
CA PRO A 219 15.89 -9.38 -23.64
C PRO A 219 17.01 -9.55 -22.59
N PHE A 220 16.61 -9.64 -21.33
CA PHE A 220 17.48 -10.05 -20.22
C PHE A 220 17.37 -11.58 -20.02
N PRO A 221 18.48 -12.31 -19.82
CA PRO A 221 18.44 -13.77 -19.67
C PRO A 221 17.58 -14.27 -18.50
N VAL A 222 16.91 -15.40 -18.72
CA VAL A 222 16.02 -16.04 -17.72
C VAL A 222 16.77 -16.89 -16.69
N ASN A 223 18.06 -17.14 -16.91
CA ASN A 223 18.94 -17.93 -16.05
C ASN A 223 19.83 -17.06 -15.15
N GLU A 224 19.77 -15.74 -15.28
CA GLU A 224 20.54 -14.80 -14.47
C GLU A 224 19.63 -14.06 -13.48
N ASP A 225 20.06 -14.02 -12.22
CA ASP A 225 19.40 -13.24 -11.19
C ASP A 225 19.80 -11.77 -11.30
N ARG A 226 18.80 -10.89 -11.27
CA ARG A 226 18.98 -9.45 -11.21
C ARG A 226 18.33 -8.90 -9.97
N MET A 227 19.11 -8.14 -9.20
CA MET A 227 18.63 -7.44 -8.01
C MET A 227 18.29 -6.00 -8.36
N PHE A 228 17.08 -5.59 -8.01
CA PHE A 228 16.61 -4.22 -8.07
C PHE A 228 16.51 -3.65 -6.65
N CYS A 229 17.20 -2.55 -6.40
CA CYS A 229 17.19 -1.84 -5.13
C CYS A 229 16.41 -0.54 -5.26
N TYR A 230 15.46 -0.32 -4.35
CA TYR A 230 14.71 0.93 -4.29
C TYR A 230 15.57 2.07 -3.73
N SER A 231 15.32 3.31 -4.16
CA SER A 231 16.01 4.48 -3.60
C SER A 231 15.57 4.83 -2.16
N LYS A 232 14.45 4.26 -1.71
CA LYS A 232 13.90 4.41 -0.36
C LYS A 232 13.67 3.05 0.27
N GLN A 233 13.76 3.00 1.60
CA GLN A 233 13.40 1.82 2.37
C GLN A 233 11.89 1.57 2.27
N LEU A 234 11.55 0.33 1.92
CA LEU A 234 10.20 -0.24 1.85
C LEU A 234 10.16 -1.50 2.71
N ASP A 235 8.95 -2.05 2.92
CA ASP A 235 8.70 -3.39 3.50
C ASP A 235 9.62 -4.45 2.88
N THR A 236 9.90 -4.27 1.58
CA THR A 236 10.80 -5.10 0.80
C THR A 236 11.77 -4.19 0.07
N SER A 237 12.98 -4.04 0.62
CA SER A 237 14.02 -3.12 0.14
C SER A 237 14.64 -3.52 -1.20
N THR A 238 14.52 -4.79 -1.59
CA THR A 238 15.06 -5.32 -2.85
C THR A 238 14.11 -6.30 -3.50
N ASN A 239 14.08 -6.34 -4.82
CA ASN A 239 13.45 -7.43 -5.57
C ASN A 239 14.50 -8.15 -6.39
N THR A 240 14.50 -9.48 -6.33
CA THR A 240 15.31 -10.31 -7.22
C THR A 240 14.40 -10.93 -8.26
N PHE A 241 14.77 -10.84 -9.53
CA PHE A 241 14.03 -11.44 -10.62
C PHE A 241 14.96 -11.94 -11.73
N ARG A 242 14.43 -12.83 -12.57
CA ARG A 242 15.07 -13.34 -13.79
C ARG A 242 14.23 -13.00 -15.00
N GLY A 243 14.88 -12.84 -16.15
CA GLY A 243 14.21 -12.52 -17.40
C GLY A 243 13.60 -11.13 -17.45
N GLY A 244 13.09 -10.77 -18.62
CA GLY A 244 12.45 -9.48 -18.89
C GLY A 244 13.07 -8.79 -20.10
N TYR A 245 12.72 -7.53 -20.27
CA TYR A 245 13.10 -6.72 -21.43
C TYR A 245 13.59 -5.36 -20.95
N ASP A 246 14.84 -5.05 -21.26
CA ASP A 246 15.47 -3.79 -20.95
C ASP A 246 15.20 -2.76 -22.03
N ILE A 247 14.79 -1.57 -21.62
CA ILE A 247 14.61 -0.41 -22.48
C ILE A 247 15.44 0.75 -21.94
N ARG A 248 15.89 1.61 -22.84
CA ARG A 248 16.68 2.79 -22.49
C ARG A 248 16.11 4.03 -23.14
N ARG A 249 15.70 4.97 -22.31
CA ARG A 249 15.20 6.28 -22.73
C ARG A 249 16.34 7.18 -23.20
N ALA A 250 16.02 8.17 -24.03
CA ALA A 250 17.01 9.09 -24.61
C ALA A 250 17.79 9.91 -23.56
N ASP A 251 17.20 10.17 -22.40
CA ASP A 251 17.84 10.86 -21.27
C ASP A 251 18.76 9.95 -20.43
N GLY A 252 18.90 8.68 -20.83
CA GLY A 252 19.76 7.70 -20.16
C GLY A 252 19.06 6.85 -19.11
N LYS A 253 17.80 7.15 -18.74
CA LYS A 253 17.04 6.30 -17.83
C LYS A 253 16.86 4.90 -18.41
N LYS A 254 17.05 3.90 -17.56
CA LYS A 254 16.84 2.49 -17.91
C LYS A 254 15.55 2.03 -17.27
N ALA A 255 14.87 1.10 -17.93
CA ALA A 255 13.80 0.35 -17.31
C ALA A 255 13.83 -1.11 -17.74
N THR A 256 13.28 -1.98 -16.90
CA THR A 256 13.09 -3.40 -17.19
C THR A 256 11.63 -3.76 -17.09
N ILE A 257 11.08 -4.39 -18.12
CA ILE A 257 9.70 -4.86 -18.17
C ILE A 257 9.69 -6.38 -18.07
N LYS A 258 8.88 -6.91 -17.16
CA LYS A 258 8.71 -8.36 -16.98
C LYS A 258 7.26 -8.74 -17.09
N PHE A 259 6.99 -9.80 -17.84
CA PHE A 259 5.67 -10.41 -17.95
C PHE A 259 5.70 -11.78 -17.26
N VAL A 260 4.75 -12.04 -16.39
CA VAL A 260 4.62 -13.32 -15.68
C VAL A 260 3.17 -13.77 -15.75
N SER A 261 2.92 -14.89 -16.41
CA SER A 261 1.58 -15.50 -16.47
C SER A 261 1.42 -16.54 -15.37
N LEU A 262 0.46 -16.34 -14.47
CA LEU A 262 0.16 -17.22 -13.35
C LEU A 262 -1.35 -17.33 -13.14
N PHE A 263 -1.87 -18.56 -13.08
CA PHE A 263 -3.28 -18.86 -12.79
C PHE A 263 -4.29 -18.05 -13.63
N GLY A 264 -4.05 -17.94 -14.94
CA GLY A 264 -4.92 -17.20 -15.87
C GLY A 264 -4.84 -15.66 -15.75
N ARG A 265 -3.88 -15.14 -14.98
CA ARG A 265 -3.59 -13.71 -14.85
C ARG A 265 -2.21 -13.39 -15.42
N THR A 266 -2.06 -12.19 -15.96
CA THR A 266 -0.75 -11.63 -16.30
C THR A 266 -0.35 -10.62 -15.22
N TYR A 267 0.82 -10.81 -14.64
CA TYR A 267 1.54 -9.83 -13.86
C TYR A 267 2.56 -9.13 -14.76
N ILE A 268 2.55 -7.81 -14.75
CA ILE A 268 3.49 -6.97 -15.47
C ILE A 268 4.23 -6.14 -14.44
N ASP A 269 5.54 -6.34 -14.34
CA ASP A 269 6.40 -5.52 -13.50
C ASP A 269 7.23 -4.60 -14.39
N PHE A 270 7.15 -3.30 -14.12
CA PHE A 270 7.91 -2.26 -14.80
C PHE A 270 8.82 -1.57 -13.78
N TYR A 271 10.10 -1.87 -13.86
CA TYR A 271 11.15 -1.34 -12.99
C TYR A 271 11.87 -0.19 -13.68
N VAL A 272 11.89 0.99 -13.07
CA VAL A 272 12.69 2.14 -13.52
C VAL A 272 13.91 2.24 -12.60
N TRP A 273 15.10 2.11 -13.18
CA TRP A 273 16.35 2.09 -12.42
C TRP A 273 16.65 3.48 -11.85
N PRO A 274 16.93 3.60 -10.52
CA PRO A 274 17.33 4.86 -9.89
C PRO A 274 18.59 5.48 -10.49
#